data_AF-A0A2M9E2R3-F1
#
_entry.id   AF-A0A2M9E2R3-F1
#
_cell.length_a   1.000
_cell.length_b   1.000
_cell.length_c   1.000
_cell.angle_alpha   90.00
_cell.angle_beta   90.00
_cell.angle_gamma   90.00
#
_symmetry.space_group_name_H-M   'P 1'
#
loop_
_entity.id
_entity.type
_entity.pdbx_description
1 polymer ?
#
loop_
_entity_poly.entity_id
_entity_poly.type
_entity_poly.pdbx_seq_one_letter_code
_entity_poly.pdbx_strand_id
1 'polypeptide(L)'
;MNEDAWRKRQLWAESVVGLRQIDAITEADRELLFREYDGMQQAIQDELQAAAPEFGRLARDEGREAAESWMHARMHALGVERGRRLKQVLGELSIADQLELDRTA
;
A
#
# COMPACT_ATOMS: atom_id res chain seq x y z
N MET A 1 5.45 -18.63 1.85
CA MET A 1 5.37 -17.16 1.79
C MET A 1 4.04 -16.60 1.29
N ASN A 2 3.19 -17.34 0.56
CA ASN A 2 1.91 -16.82 0.04
C ASN A 2 0.74 -16.80 1.04
N GLU A 3 0.79 -17.61 2.09
CA GLU A 3 -0.35 -17.79 3.00
C GLU A 3 -0.57 -16.56 3.91
N ASP A 4 0.50 -15.94 4.39
CA ASP A 4 0.43 -14.73 5.21
C ASP A 4 -0.05 -13.50 4.42
N ALA A 5 0.43 -13.35 3.17
CA ALA A 5 -0.01 -12.26 2.29
C ALA A 5 -1.51 -12.40 1.95
N TRP A 6 -1.93 -13.62 1.62
CA TRP A 6 -3.33 -13.93 1.38
C TRP A 6 -4.20 -13.68 2.62
N ARG A 7 -3.77 -14.14 3.80
CA ARG A 7 -4.50 -13.91 5.06
C ARG A 7 -4.62 -12.43 5.40
N LYS A 8 -3.54 -11.66 5.24
CA LYS A 8 -3.57 -10.20 5.43
C LYS A 8 -4.52 -9.51 4.46
N ARG A 9 -4.55 -9.97 3.19
CA ARG A 9 -5.51 -9.46 2.20
C ARG A 9 -6.95 -9.76 2.58
N GLN A 10 -7.24 -10.97 3.07
CA GLN A 10 -8.60 -11.35 3.49
C GLN A 10 -9.07 -10.50 4.67
N LEU A 11 -8.26 -10.35 5.72
CA LEU A 11 -8.60 -9.52 6.89
C LEU A 11 -8.85 -8.06 6.50
N TRP A 12 -8.03 -7.52 5.60
CA TRP A 12 -8.20 -6.17 5.08
C TRP A 12 -9.50 -6.05 4.26
N ALA A 13 -9.79 -7.00 3.37
CA ALA A 13 -11.01 -7.02 2.57
C ALA A 13 -12.27 -7.13 3.45
N GLU A 14 -12.26 -7.97 4.47
CA GLU A 14 -13.33 -8.10 5.47
C GLU A 14 -13.56 -6.78 6.21
N SER A 15 -12.48 -6.08 6.58
CA SER A 15 -12.57 -4.78 7.25
C SER A 15 -13.24 -3.73 6.35
N VAL A 16 -12.86 -3.67 5.07
CA VAL A 16 -13.44 -2.73 4.09
C VAL A 16 -14.90 -3.07 3.82
N VAL A 17 -15.26 -4.35 3.72
CA VAL A 17 -16.66 -4.79 3.59
C VAL A 17 -17.46 -4.42 4.84
N GLY A 18 -16.89 -4.59 6.04
CA GLY A 18 -17.52 -4.20 7.30
C GLY A 18 -17.82 -2.70 7.38
N LEU A 19 -16.88 -1.85 6.96
CA LEU A 19 -17.10 -0.39 6.88
C LEU A 19 -18.26 -0.03 5.95
N ARG A 20 -18.39 -0.73 4.81
CA ARG A 20 -19.51 -0.52 3.89
C ARG A 20 -20.84 -0.97 4.50
N GLN A 21 -20.87 -2.10 5.23
CA GLN A 21 -22.08 -2.66 5.82
C GLN A 21 -22.70 -1.75 6.90
N ILE A 22 -21.89 -0.94 7.57
CA ILE A 22 -22.35 0.05 8.55
C ILE A 22 -22.56 1.44 7.93
N ASP A 23 -22.57 1.53 6.59
CA ASP A 23 -22.69 2.77 5.82
C ASP A 23 -21.65 3.85 6.18
N ALA A 24 -20.49 3.47 6.73
CA ALA A 24 -19.39 4.39 7.04
C ALA A 24 -18.63 4.84 5.79
N ILE A 25 -18.69 4.07 4.71
CA ILE A 25 -18.12 4.40 3.40
C ILE A 25 -19.14 4.08 2.30
N THR A 26 -19.06 4.79 1.18
CA THR A 26 -19.89 4.48 0.01
C THR A 26 -19.38 3.25 -0.75
N GLU A 27 -20.15 2.79 -1.74
CA GLU A 27 -19.69 1.74 -2.66
C GLU A 27 -18.50 2.20 -3.51
N ALA A 28 -18.49 3.48 -3.92
CA ALA A 28 -17.38 4.06 -4.67
C ALA A 28 -16.09 4.11 -3.85
N ASP A 29 -16.18 4.46 -2.56
CA ASP A 29 -15.07 4.43 -1.62
C ASP A 29 -14.52 3.02 -1.42
N ARG A 30 -15.42 2.03 -1.30
CA ARG A 30 -15.07 0.61 -1.23
C ARG A 30 -14.22 0.21 -2.44
N GLU A 31 -14.70 0.49 -3.64
CA GLU A 31 -13.98 0.20 -4.89
C GLU A 31 -12.65 0.94 -4.99
N LEU A 32 -12.59 2.19 -4.54
CA LEU A 32 -11.36 2.99 -4.49
C LEU A 32 -10.31 2.34 -3.57
N LEU A 33 -10.71 1.92 -2.37
CA LEU A 33 -9.83 1.23 -1.43
C LEU A 33 -9.30 -0.11 -2.00
N PHE A 34 -10.14 -0.90 -2.67
CA PHE A 34 -9.71 -2.13 -3.35
C PHE A 34 -8.68 -1.85 -4.44
N ARG A 35 -8.94 -0.85 -5.30
CA ARG A 35 -7.98 -0.45 -6.34
C ARG A 35 -6.65 0.02 -5.77
N GLU A 36 -6.66 0.78 -4.68
CA GLU A 36 -5.42 1.23 -4.07
C GLU A 36 -4.61 0.09 -3.43
N TYR A 37 -5.27 -0.86 -2.79
CA TYR A 37 -4.60 -2.04 -2.26
C TYR A 37 -3.93 -2.86 -3.36
N ASP A 38 -4.69 -3.18 -4.42
CA ASP A 38 -4.17 -3.97 -5.54
C ASP A 38 -3.05 -3.20 -6.27
N GLY A 39 -3.19 -1.88 -6.43
CA GLY A 39 -2.15 -1.01 -6.99
C GLY A 39 -0.87 -0.95 -6.15
N MET A 40 -0.98 -1.02 -4.81
CA MET A 40 0.18 -1.11 -3.93
C MET A 40 0.91 -2.45 -4.09
N GLN A 41 0.18 -3.56 -4.17
CA GLN A 41 0.77 -4.89 -4.37
C GLN A 41 1.51 -4.98 -5.71
N GLN A 42 0.90 -4.47 -6.78
CA GLN A 42 1.52 -4.45 -8.10
C GLN A 42 2.82 -3.65 -8.09
N ALA A 43 2.81 -2.46 -7.49
CA ALA A 43 3.98 -1.60 -7.43
C ALA A 43 5.17 -2.23 -6.70
N ILE A 44 4.91 -2.97 -5.62
CA ILE A 44 5.95 -3.70 -4.90
C ILE A 44 6.54 -4.79 -5.79
N GLN A 45 5.71 -5.53 -6.52
CA GLN A 45 6.18 -6.57 -7.43
C GLN A 45 7.00 -5.99 -8.58
N ASP A 46 6.53 -4.90 -9.19
CA ASP A 46 7.23 -4.21 -10.27
C ASP A 46 8.59 -3.69 -9.80
N GLU A 47 8.63 -3.09 -8.61
CA GLU A 47 9.86 -2.58 -8.02
C GLU A 47 10.87 -3.71 -7.74
N LEU A 48 10.42 -4.83 -7.17
CA LEU A 48 11.28 -5.98 -6.91
C LEU A 48 11.82 -6.59 -8.21
N GLN A 49 10.99 -6.69 -9.26
CA GLN A 49 11.43 -7.19 -10.56
C GLN A 49 12.44 -6.25 -11.21
N ALA A 50 12.20 -4.95 -11.18
CA ALA A 50 13.09 -3.94 -11.73
C ALA A 50 14.43 -3.87 -10.97
N ALA A 51 14.41 -4.09 -9.65
CA ALA A 51 15.59 -4.00 -8.80
C ALA A 51 16.45 -5.27 -8.79
N ALA A 52 15.91 -6.42 -9.18
CA ALA A 52 16.61 -7.71 -9.19
C ALA A 52 17.98 -7.71 -9.92
N PRO A 53 18.14 -7.17 -11.15
CA PRO A 53 19.43 -7.18 -11.84
C PRO A 53 20.49 -6.34 -11.12
N GLU A 54 20.11 -5.16 -10.62
CA GLU A 54 21.03 -4.26 -9.92
C GLU A 54 21.41 -4.81 -8.54
N PHE A 55 20.47 -5.43 -7.83
CA PHE A 55 20.76 -6.15 -6.60
C PHE A 55 21.81 -7.24 -6.83
N GLY A 56 21.65 -8.04 -7.89
CA GLY A 56 22.61 -9.09 -8.24
C GLY A 56 23.98 -8.54 -8.65
N ARG A 57 24.05 -7.35 -9.23
CA ARG A 57 25.31 -6.64 -9.53
C ARG A 57 26.00 -6.19 -8.24
N LEU A 58 25.30 -5.44 -7.40
CA LEU A 58 25.80 -4.93 -6.12
C LEU A 58 26.26 -6.06 -5.19
N ALA A 59 25.49 -7.16 -5.13
CA ALA A 59 25.82 -8.30 -4.28
C ALA A 59 27.13 -8.97 -4.69
N ARG A 60 27.46 -8.95 -5.99
CA ARG A 60 28.72 -9.50 -6.52
C ARG A 60 29.89 -8.54 -6.36
N ASP A 61 29.66 -7.26 -6.65
CA ASP A 61 30.74 -6.28 -6.75
C ASP A 61 31.12 -5.66 -5.39
N GLU A 62 30.12 -5.41 -4.54
CA GLU A 62 30.24 -4.69 -3.27
C GLU A 62 29.87 -5.55 -2.05
N GLY A 63 29.34 -6.75 -2.30
CA GLY A 63 28.93 -7.70 -1.28
C GLY A 63 27.45 -7.60 -0.90
N ARG A 64 26.99 -8.63 -0.19
CA ARG A 64 25.58 -8.82 0.12
C ARG A 64 24.98 -7.72 0.99
N GLU A 65 25.73 -7.22 1.97
CA GLU A 65 25.27 -6.18 2.89
C GLU A 65 25.01 -4.84 2.18
N ALA A 66 25.86 -4.48 1.21
CA ALA A 66 25.66 -3.29 0.38
C ALA A 66 24.41 -3.41 -0.48
N ALA A 67 24.20 -4.56 -1.11
CA ALA A 67 23.00 -4.83 -1.92
C ALA A 67 21.70 -4.82 -1.08
N GLU A 68 21.72 -5.40 0.13
CA GLU A 68 20.59 -5.38 1.06
C GLU A 68 20.28 -3.97 1.56
N SER A 69 21.31 -3.18 1.88
CA SER A 69 21.16 -1.78 2.30
C SER A 69 20.56 -0.91 1.18
N TRP A 70 21.02 -1.10 -0.05
CA TRP A 70 20.48 -0.44 -1.23
C TRP A 70 19.01 -0.82 -1.47
N MET A 71 18.69 -2.10 -1.42
CA MET A 71 17.31 -2.58 -1.57
C MET A 71 16.40 -2.02 -0.48
N HIS A 72 16.88 -1.96 0.77
CA HIS A 72 16.12 -1.39 1.87
C HIS A 72 15.80 0.09 1.65
N ALA A 73 16.79 0.89 1.22
CA ALA A 73 16.59 2.30 0.91
C ALA A 73 15.57 2.49 -0.22
N ARG A 74 15.61 1.62 -1.24
CA ARG A 74 14.70 1.64 -2.38
C ARG A 74 13.26 1.30 -1.97
N MET A 75 13.07 0.25 -1.17
CA MET A 75 11.77 -0.13 -0.63
C MET A 75 11.21 0.94 0.32
N HIS A 76 12.06 1.60 1.11
CA HIS A 76 11.66 2.71 1.96
C HIS A 76 11.15 3.90 1.13
N ALA A 77 11.87 4.27 0.06
CA ALA A 77 11.44 5.34 -0.84
C ALA A 77 10.07 5.04 -1.48
N LEU A 78 9.88 3.81 -1.98
CA LEU A 78 8.58 3.35 -2.49
C LEU A 78 7.49 3.45 -1.42
N GLY A 79 7.78 3.04 -0.18
CA GLY A 79 6.86 3.11 0.95
C GLY A 79 6.43 4.55 1.28
N VAL A 80 7.36 5.50 1.27
CA VAL A 80 7.06 6.93 1.50
C VAL A 80 6.15 7.50 0.41
N GLU A 81 6.46 7.22 -0.85
CA GLU A 81 5.65 7.66 -1.99
C GLU A 81 4.23 7.07 -1.92
N ARG A 82 4.12 5.77 -1.69
CA ARG A 82 2.84 5.08 -1.56
C ARG A 82 2.05 5.54 -0.34
N GLY A 83 2.72 5.83 0.78
CA GLY A 83 2.09 6.41 1.95
C GLY A 83 1.52 7.80 1.68
N ARG A 84 2.19 8.63 0.87
CA ARG A 84 1.66 9.94 0.45
C ARG A 84 0.42 9.78 -0.43
N ARG A 85 0.47 8.87 -1.42
CA ARG A 85 -0.66 8.58 -2.30
C ARG A 85 -1.87 8.05 -1.53
N LEU A 86 -1.64 7.13 -0.59
CA LEU A 86 -2.71 6.59 0.26
C LEU A 86 -3.36 7.70 1.08
N LYS A 87 -2.58 8.62 1.66
CA LYS A 87 -3.14 9.77 2.40
C LYS A 87 -4.03 10.66 1.53
N GLN A 88 -3.66 10.87 0.26
CA GLN A 88 -4.47 11.63 -0.68
C GLN A 88 -5.79 10.91 -0.95
N VAL A 89 -5.74 9.61 -1.26
CA VAL A 89 -6.94 8.79 -1.51
C VAL A 89 -7.85 8.73 -0.28
N LEU A 90 -7.29 8.58 0.92
CA LEU A 90 -8.07 8.59 2.15
C LEU A 90 -8.78 9.94 2.39
N GLY A 91 -8.20 11.04 1.90
CA GLY A 91 -8.83 12.37 1.95
C GLY A 91 -9.95 12.55 0.93
N GLU A 92 -10.03 11.70 -0.09
CA GLU A 92 -11.12 11.71 -1.09
C GLU A 92 -12.31 10.83 -0.68
N LEU A 93 -12.20 10.09 0.43
CA LEU A 93 -13.27 9.22 0.91
C LEU A 93 -14.42 10.05 1.50
N SER A 94 -15.66 9.61 1.29
CA SER A 94 -16.84 10.29 1.85
C SER A 94 -16.83 10.42 3.38
N ILE A 95 -16.08 9.54 4.07
CA ILE A 95 -15.95 9.58 5.53
C ILE A 95 -15.16 10.81 6.01
N ALA A 96 -14.29 11.37 5.17
CA ALA A 96 -13.52 12.56 5.47
C ALA A 96 -14.43 13.79 5.55
N ASP A 97 -15.39 13.92 4.62
CA ASP A 97 -16.39 15.00 4.62
C ASP A 97 -17.25 14.97 5.88
N GLN A 98 -17.66 13.79 6.34
CA GLN A 98 -18.52 13.63 7.51
C GLN A 98 -17.79 13.98 8.82
N LEU A 99 -16.50 13.64 8.92
CA LEU A 99 -15.65 14.00 10.06
C LEU A 99 -15.30 15.50 10.12
N GLU A 100 -15.23 16.19 8.97
CA GLU A 100 -15.01 17.64 8.95
C GLU A 100 -16.27 18.42 9.35
N LEU A 101 -17.46 17.95 8.96
CA LEU A 101 -18.74 18.51 9.38
C LEU A 101 -18.95 18.37 10.90
N ASP A 102 -18.66 17.21 11.48
CA ASP A 102 -18.79 16.99 12.94
C ASP A 102 -17.77 17.78 13.78
N ARG A 103 -16.64 18.19 13.21
CA ARG A 103 -15.63 18.99 13.92
C ARG A 103 -15.96 20.49 13.95
N THR A 104 -16.89 20.94 13.13
CA THR A 104 -17.29 22.36 13.01
C THR A 104 -18.65 22.67 13.63
N ALA A 105 -19.38 21.66 14.10
CA ALA A 105 -20.59 21.76 14.92
C ALA A 105 -20.28 21.80 16.42
#